data_AF-A0AAV0F8S4-F1
#
_entry.id   AF-A0AAV0F8S4-F1
#
_cell.length_a   1.000
_cell.length_b   1.000
_cell.length_c   1.000
_cell.angle_alpha   90.00
_cell.angle_beta   90.00
_cell.angle_gamma   90.00
#
_symmetry.space_group_name_H-M   'P 1'
#
loop_
_entity.id
_entity.type
_entity.pdbx_description
1 polymer ?
#
loop_
_entity_poly.entity_id
_entity_poly.type
_entity_poly.pdbx_seq_one_letter_code
_entity_poly.pdbx_strand_id
1 'polypeptide(L)'
;MLDSRPILTKSLSSSLIYAAADSTSQMITMSSSDSLDIIRTLRMASFGLIILGPAQHVWFNFLGRILPRQDVVTSLKKLVMGQLVLGPFITGTFFSFNAGLQGESGNEIAARLKRDLLPTLMNGLMFWPLCDFLTYKAIPVHLQPLMNSSFAYLWTIYLTYMASLKKAATD
;
A
#
# COMPACT_ATOMS: atom_id res chain seq x y z
N MET A 1 -9.77 -23.58 -7.14
CA MET A 1 -10.04 -22.17 -7.56
C MET A 1 -8.90 -21.20 -7.23
N LEU A 2 -8.13 -21.37 -6.14
CA LEU A 2 -6.97 -20.49 -5.83
C LEU A 2 -5.72 -20.68 -6.73
N ASP A 3 -5.53 -21.86 -7.33
CA ASP A 3 -4.33 -22.13 -8.16
C ASP A 3 -4.51 -21.84 -9.66
N SER A 4 -5.75 -21.62 -10.12
CA SER A 4 -6.02 -21.50 -11.56
C SER A 4 -5.72 -20.11 -12.13
N ARG A 5 -5.80 -19.04 -11.31
CA ARG A 5 -5.55 -17.64 -11.72
C ARG A 5 -4.96 -16.80 -10.57
N PRO A 6 -3.71 -17.10 -10.14
CA PRO A 6 -3.14 -16.55 -8.91
C PRO A 6 -2.91 -15.03 -8.93
N ILE A 7 -2.82 -14.40 -10.11
CA ILE A 7 -2.74 -12.93 -10.22
C ILE A 7 -4.12 -12.32 -9.94
N LEU A 8 -5.18 -12.83 -10.57
CA LEU A 8 -6.54 -12.29 -10.40
C LEU A 8 -7.01 -12.38 -8.95
N THR A 9 -6.78 -13.50 -8.28
CA THR A 9 -7.16 -13.65 -6.87
C THR A 9 -6.46 -12.62 -5.99
N LYS A 10 -5.15 -12.43 -6.18
CA LYS A 10 -4.37 -11.44 -5.41
C LYS A 10 -4.81 -10.01 -5.71
N SER A 11 -5.00 -9.67 -6.98
CA SER A 11 -5.57 -8.40 -7.42
C SER A 11 -6.92 -8.11 -6.78
N LEU A 12 -7.84 -9.08 -6.79
CA LEU A 12 -9.16 -8.90 -6.21
C LEU A 12 -9.09 -8.72 -4.69
N SER A 13 -8.27 -9.51 -4.00
CA SER A 13 -8.03 -9.34 -2.56
C SER A 13 -7.46 -7.95 -2.24
N SER A 14 -6.42 -7.50 -2.96
CA SER A 14 -5.84 -6.17 -2.76
C SER A 14 -6.84 -5.05 -3.05
N SER A 15 -7.67 -5.21 -4.09
CA SER A 15 -8.75 -4.26 -4.42
C SER A 15 -9.75 -4.12 -3.28
N LEU A 16 -10.24 -5.24 -2.74
CA LEU A 16 -11.21 -5.24 -1.65
C LEU A 16 -10.62 -4.64 -0.37
N ILE A 17 -9.36 -4.96 -0.07
CA ILE A 17 -8.66 -4.41 1.10
C ILE A 17 -8.47 -2.90 0.98
N TYR A 18 -8.10 -2.39 -0.21
CA TYR A 18 -7.96 -0.94 -0.42
C TYR A 18 -9.31 -0.21 -0.38
N ALA A 19 -10.37 -0.81 -0.90
CA ALA A 19 -11.72 -0.26 -0.79
C ALA A 19 -12.18 -0.19 0.68
N ALA A 20 -11.90 -1.23 1.47
CA ALA A 20 -12.18 -1.25 2.89
C ALA A 20 -11.35 -0.22 3.66
N ALA A 21 -10.04 -0.14 3.37
CA ALA A 21 -9.12 0.81 4.01
C ALA A 21 -9.59 2.25 3.81
N ASP A 22 -9.97 2.58 2.58
CA ASP A 22 -10.47 3.91 2.27
C ASP A 22 -11.83 4.18 2.93
N SER A 23 -12.78 3.23 2.86
CA SER A 23 -14.09 3.36 3.53
C SER A 23 -13.92 3.64 5.03
N THR A 24 -13.10 2.85 5.72
CA THR A 24 -12.80 3.04 7.15
C THR A 24 -12.10 4.37 7.39
N SER A 25 -11.16 4.76 6.53
CA SER A 25 -10.51 6.06 6.61
C SER A 25 -11.50 7.22 6.48
N GLN A 26 -12.49 7.12 5.59
CA GLN A 26 -13.52 8.15 5.47
C GLN A 26 -14.33 8.20 6.76
N MET A 27 -14.80 7.06 7.25
CA MET A 27 -15.61 6.98 8.47
C MET A 27 -14.92 7.59 9.70
N ILE A 28 -13.59 7.50 9.80
CA ILE A 28 -12.81 8.12 10.89
C ILE A 28 -12.74 9.65 10.77
N THR A 29 -12.82 10.19 9.56
CA THR A 29 -12.61 11.62 9.28
C THR A 29 -13.88 12.41 8.98
N MET A 30 -14.96 11.71 8.64
CA MET A 30 -16.26 12.29 8.29
C MET A 30 -16.97 12.88 9.51
N SER A 31 -17.66 13.99 9.29
CA SER A 31 -18.61 14.55 10.25
C SER A 31 -19.97 13.89 10.09
N SER A 32 -20.87 14.04 11.08
CA SER A 32 -22.20 13.40 11.08
C SER A 32 -23.10 13.75 9.88
N SER A 33 -22.78 14.81 9.14
CA SER A 33 -23.49 15.26 7.94
C SER A 33 -22.89 14.76 6.62
N ASP A 34 -21.69 14.18 6.66
CA ASP A 34 -20.97 13.81 5.44
C ASP A 34 -21.44 12.45 4.91
N SER A 35 -21.26 12.23 3.60
CA SER A 35 -21.49 10.93 2.96
C SER A 35 -20.19 10.36 2.40
N LEU A 36 -20.13 9.05 2.21
CA LEU A 36 -18.94 8.38 1.68
C LEU A 36 -18.66 8.83 0.24
N ASP A 37 -17.42 9.24 -0.02
CA ASP A 37 -16.92 9.51 -1.38
C ASP A 37 -16.62 8.18 -2.08
N ILE A 38 -17.64 7.66 -2.77
CA ILE A 38 -17.57 6.41 -3.53
C ILE A 38 -16.55 6.52 -4.68
N ILE A 39 -16.38 7.69 -5.28
CA ILE A 39 -15.40 7.89 -6.35
C ILE A 39 -13.99 7.69 -5.79
N ARG A 40 -13.70 8.23 -4.61
CA ARG A 40 -12.43 7.99 -3.91
C ARG A 40 -12.21 6.52 -3.59
N THR A 41 -13.24 5.83 -3.08
CA THR A 41 -13.14 4.39 -2.80
C THR A 41 -12.89 3.58 -4.06
N LEU A 42 -13.55 3.90 -5.17
CA LEU A 42 -13.33 3.24 -6.46
C LEU A 42 -11.91 3.48 -7.01
N ARG A 43 -11.35 4.68 -6.85
CA ARG A 43 -9.95 4.95 -7.20
C ARG A 43 -9.00 4.05 -6.40
N MET A 44 -9.20 3.95 -5.09
CA MET A 44 -8.38 3.11 -4.21
C MET A 44 -8.52 1.62 -4.55
N ALA A 45 -9.74 1.15 -4.81
CA ALA A 45 -10.02 -0.21 -5.25
C ALA A 45 -9.32 -0.52 -6.59
N SER A 46 -9.43 0.39 -7.58
CA SER A 46 -8.82 0.23 -8.90
C SER A 46 -7.30 0.16 -8.84
N PHE A 47 -6.67 0.94 -7.95
CA PHE A 47 -5.23 0.84 -7.69
C PHE A 47 -4.85 -0.54 -7.16
N GLY A 48 -5.60 -1.05 -6.17
CA GLY A 48 -5.42 -2.38 -5.62
C GLY A 48 -5.53 -3.49 -6.67
N LEU A 49 -6.53 -3.37 -7.56
CA LEU A 49 -6.84 -4.35 -8.60
C LEU A 49 -5.79 -4.39 -9.72
N ILE A 50 -5.48 -3.23 -10.28
CA ILE A 50 -4.76 -3.10 -11.56
C ILE A 50 -3.25 -3.02 -11.34
N ILE A 51 -2.82 -2.34 -10.28
CA ILE A 51 -1.40 -1.99 -10.08
C ILE A 51 -0.81 -2.82 -8.95
N LEU A 52 -1.37 -2.72 -7.75
CA LEU A 52 -0.76 -3.28 -6.56
C LEU A 52 -0.73 -4.81 -6.58
N GLY A 53 -1.88 -5.46 -6.82
CA GLY A 53 -1.98 -6.91 -6.80
C GLY A 53 -1.02 -7.61 -7.78
N PRO A 54 -0.96 -7.20 -9.07
CA PRO A 54 -0.01 -7.75 -10.02
C PRO A 54 1.43 -7.44 -9.65
N ALA A 55 1.74 -6.21 -9.23
CA ALA A 55 3.10 -5.81 -8.82
C ALA A 55 3.60 -6.63 -7.63
N GLN A 56 2.76 -6.80 -6.59
CA GLN A 56 3.06 -7.65 -5.44
C GLN A 56 3.25 -9.10 -5.86
N HIS A 57 2.37 -9.65 -6.73
CA HIS A 57 2.54 -11.02 -7.23
C HIS A 57 3.91 -11.20 -7.88
N VAL A 58 4.32 -10.30 -8.78
CA VAL A 58 5.61 -10.38 -9.46
C VAL A 58 6.75 -10.24 -8.45
N TRP A 59 6.68 -9.26 -7.55
CA TRP A 59 7.71 -8.98 -6.56
C TRP A 59 7.99 -10.15 -5.62
N PHE A 60 6.95 -10.67 -4.96
CA PHE A 60 7.11 -11.74 -3.98
C PHE A 60 7.57 -13.05 -4.62
N ASN A 61 7.10 -13.37 -5.83
CA ASN A 61 7.60 -14.52 -6.59
C ASN A 61 9.06 -14.33 -7.04
N PHE A 62 9.43 -13.14 -7.50
CA PHE A 62 10.81 -12.82 -7.87
C PHE A 62 11.75 -13.02 -6.68
N LEU A 63 11.43 -12.43 -5.52
CA LEU A 63 12.19 -12.60 -4.29
C LEU A 63 12.23 -14.05 -3.81
N GLY A 64 11.14 -14.80 -3.97
CA GLY A 64 11.09 -16.23 -3.66
C GLY A 64 12.05 -17.07 -4.53
N ARG A 65 12.29 -16.65 -5.77
CA ARG A 65 13.22 -17.33 -6.69
C ARG A 65 14.68 -16.96 -6.43
N ILE A 66 14.98 -15.67 -6.25
CA ILE A 66 16.36 -15.20 -6.08
C ILE A 66 16.89 -15.43 -4.65
N LEU A 67 16.00 -15.44 -3.66
CA LEU A 67 16.32 -15.54 -2.25
C LEU A 67 15.37 -16.58 -1.60
N PRO A 68 15.50 -17.88 -1.93
CA PRO A 68 14.53 -18.89 -1.48
C PRO A 68 14.58 -19.17 0.02
N ARG A 69 15.69 -18.86 0.69
CA ARG A 69 15.86 -19.12 2.12
C ARG A 69 14.99 -18.18 2.98
N GLN A 70 14.62 -18.67 4.15
CA GLN A 70 13.86 -17.95 5.18
C GLN A 70 14.68 -17.72 6.47
N ASP A 71 16.01 -17.75 6.36
CA ASP A 71 16.89 -17.34 7.46
C ASP A 71 16.86 -15.83 7.66
N VAL A 72 17.30 -15.37 8.84
CA VAL A 72 17.23 -13.96 9.23
C VAL A 72 17.98 -13.06 8.24
N VAL A 73 19.15 -13.49 7.76
CA VAL A 73 19.97 -12.69 6.83
C VAL A 73 19.25 -12.54 5.49
N THR A 74 18.67 -13.63 4.97
CA THR A 74 17.91 -13.58 3.72
C THR A 74 16.64 -12.73 3.85
N SER A 75 15.92 -12.81 4.97
CA SER A 75 14.75 -11.94 5.22
C SER A 75 15.12 -10.46 5.30
N LEU A 76 16.26 -10.14 5.94
CA LEU A 76 16.76 -8.75 5.98
C LEU A 76 17.15 -8.25 4.58
N LYS A 77 17.77 -9.09 3.74
CA LYS A 77 18.05 -8.72 2.34
C LYS A 77 16.77 -8.41 1.55
N LYS A 78 15.75 -9.27 1.67
CA LYS A 78 14.43 -9.06 1.03
C LYS A 78 13.78 -7.75 1.49
N LEU A 79 13.85 -7.47 2.79
CA LEU A 79 13.35 -6.24 3.38
C LEU A 79 14.07 -5.02 2.79
N VAL A 80 15.41 -5.00 2.78
CA VAL A 80 16.18 -3.88 2.23
C VAL A 80 15.85 -3.65 0.75
N MET A 81 15.74 -4.72 -0.03
CA MET A 81 15.30 -4.63 -1.43
C MET A 81 13.88 -4.06 -1.55
N GLY A 82 12.97 -4.48 -0.67
CA GLY A 82 11.59 -3.98 -0.62
C GLY A 82 11.55 -2.49 -0.34
N GLN A 83 12.29 -2.02 0.66
CA GLN A 83 12.32 -0.63 1.07
C GLN A 83 13.00 0.29 0.04
N LEU A 84 14.03 -0.19 -0.68
CA LEU A 84 14.75 0.61 -1.65
C LEU A 84 14.13 0.60 -3.06
N VAL A 85 13.41 -0.45 -3.42
CA VAL A 85 12.88 -0.63 -4.78
C VAL A 85 11.37 -0.59 -4.79
N LEU A 86 10.71 -1.54 -4.10
CA LEU A 86 9.26 -1.68 -4.16
C LEU A 86 8.56 -0.49 -3.50
N GLY A 87 9.03 -0.06 -2.33
CA GLY A 87 8.45 1.06 -1.57
C GLY A 87 8.36 2.34 -2.42
N PRO A 88 9.50 2.90 -2.88
CA PRO A 88 9.51 4.10 -3.72
C PRO A 88 8.69 3.95 -5.00
N PHE A 89 8.76 2.79 -5.65
CA PHE A 89 8.00 2.51 -6.87
C PHE A 89 6.49 2.52 -6.63
N ILE A 90 6.00 1.79 -5.61
CA ILE A 90 4.58 1.71 -5.30
C ILE A 90 4.05 3.04 -4.78
N THR A 91 4.77 3.73 -3.88
CA THR A 91 4.34 5.02 -3.35
C THR A 91 4.31 6.09 -4.44
N GLY A 92 5.34 6.16 -5.30
CA GLY A 92 5.38 7.09 -6.42
C GLY A 92 4.26 6.83 -7.43
N THR A 93 4.04 5.56 -7.76
CA THR A 93 2.92 5.16 -8.65
C THR A 93 1.58 5.49 -8.03
N PHE A 94 1.39 5.24 -6.73
CA PHE A 94 0.16 5.55 -6.01
C PHE A 94 -0.20 7.03 -6.07
N PHE A 95 0.76 7.91 -5.76
CA PHE A 95 0.53 9.36 -5.82
C PHE A 95 0.25 9.83 -7.24
N SER A 96 1.02 9.34 -8.21
CA SER A 96 0.85 9.71 -9.62
C SER A 96 -0.51 9.26 -10.16
N PHE A 97 -0.90 8.03 -9.86
CA PHE A 97 -2.17 7.45 -10.25
C PHE A 97 -3.36 8.22 -9.67
N ASN A 98 -3.32 8.49 -8.36
CA ASN A 98 -4.39 9.23 -7.70
C ASN A 98 -4.48 10.68 -8.21
N ALA A 99 -3.35 11.37 -8.39
CA ALA A 99 -3.32 12.73 -8.90
C ALA A 99 -3.83 12.81 -10.35
N GLY A 100 -3.41 11.87 -11.20
CA GLY A 100 -3.91 11.77 -12.58
C GLY A 100 -5.42 11.53 -12.65
N LEU A 101 -5.97 10.64 -11.79
CA LEU A 101 -7.42 10.43 -11.70
C LEU A 101 -8.19 11.58 -11.05
N GLN A 102 -7.50 12.54 -10.43
CA GLN A 102 -8.07 13.79 -9.95
C GLN A 102 -8.03 14.89 -11.02
N GLY A 103 -7.45 14.63 -12.19
CA GLY A 103 -7.33 15.61 -13.28
C GLY A 103 -6.17 16.59 -13.09
N GLU A 104 -5.22 16.31 -12.20
CA GLU A 104 -4.04 17.14 -12.00
C GLU A 104 -3.12 17.08 -13.25
N SER A 105 -2.55 18.23 -13.62
CA SER A 105 -1.58 18.36 -14.68
C SER A 105 -0.24 17.71 -14.31
N GLY A 106 0.60 17.37 -15.30
CA GLY A 106 1.90 16.74 -15.04
C GLY A 106 2.81 17.56 -14.10
N ASN A 107 2.72 18.88 -14.12
CA ASN A 107 3.47 19.75 -13.22
C ASN A 107 2.97 19.66 -11.77
N GLU A 108 1.65 19.58 -11.56
CA GLU A 108 1.05 19.41 -10.24
C GLU A 108 1.37 18.04 -9.65
N ILE A 109 1.33 16.99 -10.48
CA ILE A 109 1.73 15.63 -10.08
C ILE A 109 3.20 15.64 -9.63
N ALA A 110 4.10 16.26 -10.41
CA ALA A 110 5.51 16.35 -10.07
C ALA A 110 5.75 17.14 -8.78
N ALA A 111 5.01 18.23 -8.56
CA ALA A 111 5.07 19.01 -7.32
C ALA A 111 4.60 18.19 -6.11
N ARG A 112 3.49 17.45 -6.23
CA ARG A 112 2.98 16.56 -5.19
C ARG A 112 3.98 15.46 -4.84
N LEU A 113 4.58 14.81 -5.84
CA LEU A 113 5.60 13.80 -5.61
C LEU A 113 6.80 14.37 -4.86
N LYS A 114 7.30 15.54 -5.26
CA LYS A 114 8.41 16.21 -4.54
C LYS A 114 8.07 16.54 -3.09
N ARG A 115 6.81 16.92 -2.83
CA ARG A 115 6.33 17.29 -1.49
C ARG A 115 6.11 16.07 -0.60
N ASP A 116 5.42 15.04 -1.09
CA ASP A 116 4.83 14.00 -0.25
C ASP A 116 5.58 12.66 -0.30
N LEU A 117 6.35 12.39 -1.36
CA LEU A 117 7.00 11.08 -1.53
C LEU A 117 8.02 10.80 -0.44
N LEU A 118 8.98 11.70 -0.23
CA LEU A 118 10.05 11.51 0.74
C LEU A 118 9.51 11.44 2.18
N PRO A 119 8.64 12.37 2.64
CA PRO A 119 8.01 12.24 3.97
C PRO A 119 7.25 10.93 4.15
N THR A 120 6.52 10.48 3.12
CA THR A 120 5.76 9.22 3.19
C THR A 120 6.68 8.01 3.33
N LEU A 121 7.77 7.98 2.57
CA LEU A 121 8.77 6.91 2.66
C LEU A 121 9.44 6.91 4.04
N MET A 122 9.85 8.07 4.55
CA MET A 122 10.48 8.19 5.87
C MET A 122 9.56 7.74 7.00
N ASN A 123 8.28 8.16 7.00
CA ASN A 123 7.30 7.68 7.96
C ASN A 123 7.09 6.16 7.85
N GLY A 124 7.12 5.65 6.62
CA GLY A 124 7.02 4.23 6.33
C GLY A 124 8.15 3.39 6.90
N LEU A 125 9.36 3.94 7.05
CA LEU A 125 10.53 3.19 7.56
C LEU A 125 10.37 2.72 9.02
N MET A 126 9.43 3.28 9.79
CA MET A 126 9.17 2.79 11.15
C MET A 126 8.20 1.59 11.16
N PHE A 127 7.30 1.53 10.19
CA PHE A 127 6.22 0.53 10.14
C PHE A 127 6.55 -0.64 9.22
N TRP A 128 6.96 -0.35 7.98
CA TRP A 128 7.10 -1.36 6.93
C TRP A 128 8.24 -2.35 7.17
N PRO A 129 9.42 -1.98 7.71
CA PRO A 129 10.46 -2.96 8.00
C PRO A 129 10.00 -4.08 8.95
N LEU A 130 9.22 -3.75 9.99
CA LEU A 130 8.70 -4.75 10.91
C LEU A 130 7.70 -5.69 10.22
N CYS A 131 6.76 -5.12 9.46
CA CYS A 131 5.77 -5.84 8.67
C CYS A 131 6.40 -6.76 7.62
N ASP A 132 7.39 -6.24 6.88
CA ASP A 132 8.11 -6.96 5.84
C ASP A 132 8.94 -8.10 6.45
N PHE A 133 9.65 -7.85 7.56
CA PHE A 133 10.40 -8.88 8.25
C PHE A 133 9.50 -10.06 8.67
N LEU A 134 8.36 -9.76 9.31
CA LEU A 134 7.38 -10.78 9.70
C LEU A 134 6.83 -11.52 8.49
N THR A 135 6.49 -10.79 7.42
CA THR A 135 5.99 -11.37 6.17
C THR A 135 6.99 -12.34 5.55
N TYR A 136 8.25 -11.94 5.40
CA TYR A 136 9.26 -12.78 4.76
C TYR A 136 9.71 -13.96 5.63
N LYS A 137 9.65 -13.81 6.96
CA LYS A 137 10.09 -14.84 7.90
C LYS A 137 9.01 -15.90 8.17
N ALA A 138 7.76 -15.49 8.34
CA ALA A 138 6.69 -16.36 8.85
C ALA A 138 5.66 -16.78 7.80
N ILE A 139 5.52 -16.02 6.69
CA ILE A 139 4.42 -16.21 5.75
C ILE A 139 4.90 -16.89 4.46
N PRO A 140 4.22 -17.94 3.97
CA PRO A 140 4.58 -18.57 2.70
C PRO A 140 4.35 -17.63 1.52
N VAL A 141 5.19 -17.73 0.48
CA VAL A 141 5.26 -16.78 -0.64
C VAL A 141 3.91 -16.48 -1.30
N HIS A 142 3.02 -17.46 -1.40
CA HIS A 142 1.71 -17.26 -2.03
C HIS A 142 0.76 -16.36 -1.21
N LEU A 143 0.93 -16.29 0.12
CA LEU A 143 0.14 -15.45 1.04
C LEU A 143 0.78 -14.09 1.35
N GLN A 144 2.06 -13.89 1.02
CA GLN A 144 2.76 -12.62 1.27
C GLN A 144 2.07 -11.38 0.66
N PRO A 145 1.54 -11.43 -0.58
CA PRO A 145 0.76 -10.32 -1.15
C PRO A 145 -0.45 -9.95 -0.30
N LEU A 146 -1.21 -10.96 0.15
CA LEU A 146 -2.38 -10.76 0.99
C LEU A 146 -2.00 -10.11 2.33
N MET A 147 -0.95 -10.63 2.98
CA MET A 147 -0.44 -10.08 4.24
C MET A 147 0.03 -8.63 4.08
N ASN A 148 0.76 -8.33 3.00
CA ASN A 148 1.23 -6.97 2.72
C ASN A 148 0.06 -6.00 2.46
N SER A 149 -0.98 -6.42 1.74
CA SER A 149 -2.21 -5.63 1.60
C SER A 149 -2.91 -5.40 2.94
N SER A 150 -2.99 -6.40 3.82
CA SER A 150 -3.56 -6.24 5.16
C SER A 150 -2.76 -5.23 6.01
N PHE A 151 -1.43 -5.22 5.93
CA PHE A 151 -0.63 -4.18 6.57
C PHE A 151 -0.87 -2.80 5.96
N ALA A 152 -1.10 -2.70 4.65
CA ALA A 152 -1.46 -1.43 4.01
C ALA A 152 -2.79 -0.86 4.53
N TYR A 153 -3.77 -1.72 4.84
CA TYR A 153 -5.02 -1.32 5.49
C TYR A 153 -4.75 -0.68 6.86
N LEU A 154 -3.96 -1.34 7.72
CA LEU A 154 -3.60 -0.82 9.04
C LEU A 154 -2.81 0.49 8.93
N TRP A 155 -1.87 0.56 8.00
CA TRP A 155 -1.10 1.78 7.71
C TRP A 155 -2.00 2.94 7.32
N THR A 156 -2.98 2.70 6.45
CA THR A 156 -3.93 3.72 6.01
C THR A 156 -4.73 4.28 7.19
N ILE A 157 -5.25 3.40 8.05
CA ILE A 157 -5.98 3.82 9.26
C ILE A 157 -5.08 4.63 10.19
N TYR A 158 -3.84 4.18 10.42
CA TYR A 158 -2.87 4.88 11.26
C TYR A 158 -2.60 6.29 10.73
N LEU A 159 -2.31 6.44 9.44
CA LEU A 159 -2.08 7.75 8.83
C LEU A 159 -3.30 8.66 8.98
N THR A 160 -4.49 8.13 8.74
CA THR A 160 -5.75 8.88 8.85
C THR A 160 -5.99 9.36 10.28
N TYR A 161 -5.75 8.49 11.27
CA TYR A 161 -5.87 8.84 12.68
C TYR A 161 -4.84 9.90 13.09
N MET A 162 -3.58 9.76 12.69
CA MET A 162 -2.56 10.77 12.97
C MET A 162 -2.88 12.12 12.32
N ALA A 163 -3.43 12.11 11.11
CA ALA A 163 -3.87 13.31 10.42
C ALA A 163 -5.06 13.98 11.12
N SER A 164 -6.03 13.20 11.62
CA SER A 164 -7.19 13.76 12.34
C SER A 164 -6.80 14.38 13.68
N LEU A 165 -5.87 13.77 14.42
CA LEU A 165 -5.33 14.36 15.66
C LEU A 165 -4.64 15.70 15.43
N LYS A 166 -3.85 15.82 14.35
CA LYS A 166 -3.15 17.06 14.02
C LYS A 166 -4.13 18.20 13.70
N LYS A 167 -5.26 17.89 13.04
CA LYS A 167 -6.33 18.85 12.78
C LYS A 167 -6.92 19.39 14.08
N ALA A 168 -7.27 18.50 15.02
CA ALA A 168 -7.87 18.86 16.31
C ALA A 168 -6.96 19.72 17.21
N ALA A 169 -5.63 19.66 17.04
CA ALA A 169 -4.69 20.49 17.81
C ALA A 169 -4.48 21.90 17.24
N THR A 170 -5.02 22.18 16.05
CA THR A 170 -4.86 23.48 15.36
C THR A 170 -6.15 24.32 15.40
N ASP A 171 -7.25 23.73 15.86
CA ASP A 171 -8.54 24.38 16.13
C ASP A 171 -8.62 24.81 17.61
#